data_AF-A0AAW2SS42-F1
#
_entry.id   AF-A0AAW2SS42-F1
#
_cell.length_a   1.000
_cell.length_b   1.000
_cell.length_c   1.000
_cell.angle_alpha   90.00
_cell.angle_beta   90.00
_cell.angle_gamma   90.00
#
_symmetry.space_group_name_H-M   'P 1'
#
loop_
_entity.id
_entity.type
_entity.pdbx_description
1 polymer ?
#
loop_
_entity_poly.entity_id
_entity_poly.type
_entity_poly.pdbx_seq_one_letter_code
_entity_poly.pdbx_strand_id
1 'polypeptide(L)'
;MYGSVVRFHATKGLVLLFFAAWRLTSIELQLLYVALILVALGRAGRDIPLKEFLAYQFREEGSYVDEEQVESHRKIWWRLAYILGNCVAILVFPNATWIQLSKISAIAMVVAFVFFLGGIAFKFKYKPPADESKLNNLLRILYAAVSKRHLSNSTPSGNVIPRLRWLDKASVEEPSPSREEQVRIKRLWSPEDVQEVKILLSMVPLWTTFLAYSLLQATGNTFFYEQVGYMDSRLGRISEVPIVILVIFKSSTKFIVSRLCDSLFPSYWSQKVPRQVLLTRIGAGMALSSVCCIVAWRVEKYRLHKYVNLDVLISVFWLIPQFFLLGFMEGLVCDGMEEVFNGHVPEPLRKYGPVFTEFALGIGISSV
;
A
#
# COMPACT_ATOMS: atom_id res chain seq x y z
N MET A 1 9.78 -4.32 41.19
CA MET A 1 8.51 -3.54 41.17
C MET A 1 8.65 -2.17 40.49
N TYR A 2 9.75 -1.42 40.69
CA TYR A 2 9.94 -0.07 40.12
C TYR A 2 9.79 0.06 38.59
N GLY A 3 10.24 -0.92 37.79
CA GLY A 3 10.21 -0.84 36.32
C GLY A 3 8.81 -0.75 35.68
N SER A 4 7.76 -1.21 36.37
CA SER A 4 6.38 -1.14 35.85
C SER A 4 5.73 0.23 36.05
N VAL A 5 6.09 0.93 37.14
CA VAL A 5 5.54 2.24 37.50
C VAL A 5 6.02 3.31 36.51
N VAL A 6 7.29 3.28 36.11
CA VAL A 6 7.87 4.25 35.16
C VAL A 6 7.20 4.17 33.78
N ARG A 7 6.94 2.96 33.25
CA ARG A 7 6.23 2.79 31.96
C ARG A 7 4.79 3.32 31.99
N PHE A 8 4.12 3.21 33.15
CA PHE A 8 2.74 3.68 33.33
C PHE A 8 2.63 5.21 33.47
N HIS A 9 3.71 5.89 33.86
CA HIS A 9 3.77 7.36 33.88
C HIS A 9 4.17 7.92 32.50
N ALA A 10 5.09 7.27 31.79
CA ALA A 10 5.49 7.68 30.43
C ALA A 10 4.31 7.64 29.44
N THR A 11 3.48 6.59 29.49
CA THR A 11 2.27 6.47 28.65
C THR A 11 1.23 7.54 28.96
N LYS A 12 0.98 7.85 30.24
CA LYS A 12 0.10 8.97 30.64
C LYS A 12 0.64 10.33 30.18
N GLY A 13 1.96 10.55 30.28
CA GLY A 13 2.61 11.75 29.78
C GLY A 13 2.45 11.94 28.27
N LEU A 14 2.65 10.87 27.49
CA LEU A 14 2.43 10.86 26.04
C LEU A 14 0.96 11.12 25.66
N VAL A 15 0.01 10.52 26.38
CA VAL A 15 -1.42 10.77 26.16
C VAL A 15 -1.81 12.21 26.49
N LEU A 16 -1.28 12.78 27.58
CA LEU A 16 -1.49 14.19 27.93
C LEU A 16 -0.84 15.14 26.93
N LEU A 17 0.36 14.84 26.43
CA LEU A 17 1.02 15.58 25.35
C LEU A 17 0.21 15.52 24.05
N PHE A 18 -0.35 14.36 23.70
CA PHE A 18 -1.22 14.20 22.55
C PHE A 18 -2.50 15.05 22.67
N PHE A 19 -3.19 14.98 23.81
CA PHE A 19 -4.37 15.82 24.05
C PHE A 19 -4.06 17.31 24.13
N ALA A 20 -2.92 17.70 24.71
CA ALA A 20 -2.47 19.09 24.74
C ALA A 20 -2.15 19.60 23.32
N ALA A 21 -1.36 18.85 22.55
CA ALA A 21 -1.04 19.18 21.16
C ALA A 21 -2.32 19.26 20.30
N TRP A 22 -3.24 18.30 20.43
CA TRP A 22 -4.53 18.34 19.75
C TRP A 22 -5.30 19.63 20.07
N ARG A 23 -5.35 20.03 21.34
CA ARG A 23 -6.05 21.25 21.80
C ARG A 23 -5.31 22.56 21.47
N LEU A 24 -4.01 22.49 21.15
CA LEU A 24 -3.16 23.60 20.71
C LEU A 24 -3.21 23.84 19.19
N THR A 25 -3.74 22.90 18.40
CA THR A 25 -3.92 23.09 16.95
C THR A 25 -5.10 24.01 16.62
N SER A 26 -4.99 24.78 15.54
CA SER A 26 -6.10 25.59 15.03
C SER A 26 -7.23 24.71 14.52
N ILE A 27 -8.47 25.23 14.57
CA ILE A 27 -9.67 24.52 14.07
C ILE A 27 -9.49 24.14 12.58
N GLU A 28 -8.86 24.99 11.79
CA GLU A 28 -8.53 24.74 10.39
C GLU A 28 -7.62 23.52 10.20
N LEU A 29 -6.61 23.37 11.06
CA LEU A 29 -5.69 22.24 11.04
C LEU A 29 -6.38 20.94 11.51
N GLN A 30 -7.26 21.00 12.51
CA GLN A 30 -8.08 19.86 12.92
C GLN A 30 -9.02 19.40 11.79
N LEU A 31 -9.68 20.35 11.10
CA LEU A 31 -10.54 20.06 9.95
C LEU A 31 -9.74 19.45 8.79
N LEU A 32 -8.52 19.93 8.54
CA LEU A 32 -7.60 19.35 7.55
C LEU A 32 -7.26 17.89 7.88
N TYR A 33 -6.89 17.57 9.13
CA TYR A 33 -6.62 16.19 9.54
C TYR A 33 -7.84 15.27 9.39
N VAL A 34 -9.04 15.74 9.78
CA VAL A 34 -10.28 14.98 9.60
C VAL A 34 -10.57 14.75 8.12
N ALA A 35 -10.38 15.77 7.27
CA ALA A 35 -10.54 15.63 5.82
C ALA A 35 -9.54 14.63 5.21
N LEU A 36 -8.26 14.66 5.64
CA LEU A 36 -7.24 13.71 5.19
C LEU A 36 -7.58 12.27 5.58
N ILE A 37 -8.07 12.03 6.80
CA ILE A 37 -8.54 10.72 7.26
C ILE A 37 -9.73 10.24 6.41
N LEU A 38 -10.71 11.11 6.14
CA LEU A 38 -11.86 10.78 5.30
C LEU A 38 -11.46 10.47 3.85
N VAL A 39 -10.52 11.21 3.26
CA VAL A 39 -9.98 10.94 1.92
C VAL A 39 -9.21 9.61 1.88
N ALA A 40 -8.39 9.32 2.89
CA ALA A 40 -7.68 8.04 3.01
C ALA A 40 -8.66 6.87 3.14
N LEU A 41 -9.67 6.99 4.00
CA LEU A 41 -10.73 5.99 4.20
C LEU A 41 -11.54 5.77 2.92
N GLY A 42 -11.93 6.86 2.23
CA GLY A 42 -12.68 6.79 0.97
C GLY A 42 -11.87 6.11 -0.15
N ARG A 43 -10.56 6.36 -0.22
CA ARG A 43 -9.66 5.70 -1.19
C ARG A 43 -9.53 4.20 -0.88
N ALA A 44 -9.19 3.84 0.34
CA ALA A 44 -9.05 2.44 0.76
C ALA A 44 -10.36 1.66 0.61
N GLY A 45 -11.50 2.28 0.96
CA GLY A 45 -12.83 1.70 0.83
C GLY A 45 -13.32 1.55 -0.63
N ARG A 46 -12.76 2.30 -1.58
CA ARG A 46 -13.08 2.21 -3.01
C ARG A 46 -12.28 1.12 -3.72
N ASP A 47 -10.98 1.03 -3.45
CA ASP A 47 -10.06 0.38 -4.40
C ASP A 47 -10.23 -1.16 -4.49
N ILE A 48 -10.60 -1.85 -3.39
CA ILE A 48 -10.95 -3.29 -3.44
C ILE A 48 -12.37 -3.51 -4.03
N PRO A 49 -13.45 -2.92 -3.47
CA PRO A 49 -14.80 -3.27 -3.88
C PRO A 49 -15.12 -2.83 -5.30
N LEU A 50 -14.56 -1.69 -5.77
CA LEU A 50 -14.73 -1.24 -7.14
C LEU A 50 -14.08 -2.21 -8.14
N LYS A 51 -12.90 -2.77 -7.83
CA LYS A 51 -12.27 -3.78 -8.68
C LYS A 51 -13.13 -5.04 -8.80
N GLU A 52 -13.61 -5.55 -7.67
CA GLU A 52 -14.46 -6.76 -7.64
C GLU A 52 -15.83 -6.52 -8.30
N PHE A 53 -16.40 -5.34 -8.14
CA PHE A 53 -17.64 -4.91 -8.79
C PHE A 53 -17.51 -4.83 -10.32
N LEU A 54 -16.48 -4.13 -10.83
CA LEU A 54 -16.27 -3.99 -12.27
C LEU A 54 -15.97 -5.34 -12.93
N ALA A 55 -15.14 -6.18 -12.29
CA ALA A 55 -14.88 -7.54 -12.75
C ALA A 55 -16.16 -8.40 -12.83
N TYR A 56 -17.13 -8.17 -11.96
CA TYR A 56 -18.44 -8.85 -12.01
C TYR A 56 -19.37 -8.31 -13.11
N GLN A 57 -19.37 -6.99 -13.37
CA GLN A 57 -20.17 -6.41 -14.46
C GLN A 57 -19.71 -6.95 -15.83
N PHE A 58 -18.41 -6.93 -16.08
CA PHE A 58 -17.80 -7.32 -17.37
C PHE A 58 -17.54 -8.82 -17.52
N ARG A 59 -17.88 -9.66 -16.54
CA ARG A 59 -17.85 -11.12 -16.71
C ARG A 59 -19.00 -11.55 -17.62
N GLU A 60 -18.66 -12.06 -18.79
CA GLU A 60 -19.58 -12.82 -19.65
C GLU A 60 -19.80 -14.21 -19.04
N GLU A 61 -21.01 -14.74 -19.19
CA GLU A 61 -21.34 -16.08 -18.70
C GLU A 61 -20.88 -17.12 -19.73
N GLY A 62 -19.99 -18.02 -19.31
CA GLY A 62 -19.52 -19.15 -20.12
C GLY A 62 -18.22 -18.94 -20.91
N SER A 63 -17.65 -17.72 -20.96
CA SER A 63 -16.34 -17.49 -21.57
C SER A 63 -15.18 -17.72 -20.59
N TYR A 64 -14.13 -18.40 -21.05
CA TYR A 64 -12.84 -18.43 -20.33
C TYR A 64 -12.18 -17.07 -20.53
N VAL A 65 -12.09 -16.28 -19.46
CA VAL A 65 -11.41 -14.99 -19.45
C VAL A 65 -10.02 -15.18 -18.86
N ASP A 66 -8.99 -14.80 -19.62
CA ASP A 66 -7.62 -14.69 -19.11
C ASP A 66 -7.55 -13.51 -18.12
N GLU A 67 -7.62 -13.82 -16.83
CA GLU A 67 -7.58 -12.82 -15.76
C GLU A 67 -6.23 -12.07 -15.72
N GLU A 68 -5.14 -12.68 -16.18
CA GLU A 68 -3.81 -12.07 -16.24
C GLU A 68 -3.73 -11.04 -17.39
N GLN A 69 -4.26 -11.38 -18.57
CA GLN A 69 -4.36 -10.45 -19.69
C GLN A 69 -5.27 -9.26 -19.36
N VAL A 70 -6.42 -9.50 -18.72
CA VAL A 70 -7.34 -8.42 -18.28
C VAL A 70 -6.67 -7.51 -17.26
N GLU A 71 -5.97 -8.07 -16.26
CA GLU A 71 -5.23 -7.29 -15.27
C GLU A 71 -4.09 -6.47 -15.92
N SER A 72 -3.39 -7.04 -16.90
CA SER A 72 -2.34 -6.35 -17.65
C SER A 72 -2.88 -5.16 -18.46
N HIS A 73 -3.98 -5.35 -19.20
CA HIS A 73 -4.66 -4.26 -19.92
C HIS A 73 -5.19 -3.19 -18.95
N ARG A 74 -5.77 -3.61 -17.82
CA ARG A 74 -6.23 -2.71 -16.76
C ARG A 74 -5.09 -1.82 -16.23
N LYS A 75 -3.91 -2.39 -15.98
CA LYS A 75 -2.70 -1.65 -15.56
C LYS A 75 -2.28 -0.60 -16.61
N ILE A 76 -2.40 -0.89 -17.92
CA ILE A 76 -2.10 0.08 -19.00
C ILE A 76 -3.11 1.22 -19.02
N TRP A 77 -4.42 0.91 -19.02
CA TRP A 77 -5.47 1.94 -19.09
C TRP A 77 -5.43 2.90 -17.90
N TRP A 78 -5.24 2.39 -16.68
CA TRP A 78 -5.05 3.23 -15.49
C TRP A 78 -3.82 4.13 -15.58
N ARG A 79 -2.74 3.65 -16.21
CA ARG A 79 -1.52 4.43 -16.45
C ARG A 79 -1.73 5.53 -17.49
N LEU A 80 -2.42 5.25 -18.59
CA LEU A 80 -2.78 6.26 -19.59
C LEU A 80 -3.67 7.34 -18.97
N ALA A 81 -4.70 6.96 -18.20
CA ALA A 81 -5.56 7.89 -17.48
C ALA A 81 -4.77 8.75 -16.46
N TYR A 82 -3.83 8.15 -15.71
CA TYR A 82 -2.97 8.87 -14.78
C TYR A 82 -2.08 9.90 -15.50
N ILE A 83 -1.40 9.53 -16.59
CA ILE A 83 -0.54 10.45 -17.34
C ILE A 83 -1.38 11.58 -17.94
N LEU A 84 -2.49 11.25 -18.59
CA LEU A 84 -3.40 12.22 -19.19
C LEU A 84 -3.93 13.22 -18.15
N GLY A 85 -4.34 12.75 -16.96
CA GLY A 85 -4.81 13.61 -15.87
C GLY A 85 -3.74 14.60 -15.39
N ASN A 86 -2.48 14.16 -15.27
CA ASN A 86 -1.37 15.05 -14.91
C ASN A 86 -1.03 16.03 -16.05
N CYS A 87 -1.09 15.61 -17.32
CA CYS A 87 -0.91 16.51 -18.47
C CYS A 87 -2.00 17.59 -18.51
N VAL A 88 -3.28 17.23 -18.29
CA VAL A 88 -4.38 18.20 -18.18
C VAL A 88 -4.16 19.16 -17.00
N ALA A 89 -3.72 18.67 -15.84
CA ALA A 89 -3.42 19.52 -14.69
C ALA A 89 -2.33 20.56 -15.02
N ILE A 90 -1.22 20.15 -15.66
CA ILE A 90 -0.13 21.05 -16.05
C ILE A 90 -0.58 22.07 -17.13
N LEU A 91 -1.29 21.62 -18.16
CA LEU A 91 -1.61 22.45 -19.33
C LEU A 91 -2.79 23.40 -19.10
N VAL A 92 -3.79 22.98 -18.32
CA VAL A 92 -5.03 23.75 -18.09
C VAL A 92 -4.96 24.56 -16.80
N PHE A 93 -4.22 24.08 -15.79
CA PHE A 93 -4.17 24.67 -14.46
C PHE A 93 -2.74 25.00 -13.96
N PRO A 94 -1.85 25.59 -14.78
CA PRO A 94 -0.44 25.78 -14.43
C PRO A 94 -0.22 26.66 -13.19
N ASN A 95 -1.06 27.69 -13.01
CA ASN A 95 -0.97 28.65 -11.91
C ASN A 95 -2.06 28.43 -10.84
N ALA A 96 -2.72 27.27 -10.84
CA ALA A 96 -3.82 27.01 -9.91
C ALA A 96 -3.31 26.74 -8.50
N THR A 97 -3.86 27.45 -7.52
CA THR A 97 -3.59 27.20 -6.10
C THR A 97 -4.07 25.81 -5.68
N TRP A 98 -3.46 25.24 -4.64
CA TRP A 98 -3.88 23.94 -4.09
C TRP A 98 -5.38 23.90 -3.73
N ILE A 99 -5.95 25.04 -3.30
CA ILE A 99 -7.37 25.21 -2.99
C ILE A 99 -8.24 25.04 -4.26
N GLN A 100 -7.83 25.65 -5.39
CA GLN A 100 -8.54 25.52 -6.67
C GLN A 100 -8.47 24.08 -7.18
N LEU A 101 -7.29 23.45 -7.15
CA LEU A 101 -7.10 22.05 -7.56
C LEU A 101 -7.93 21.09 -6.68
N SER A 102 -8.00 21.35 -5.36
CA SER A 102 -8.82 20.58 -4.43
C SER A 102 -10.32 20.71 -4.73
N LYS A 103 -10.80 21.92 -5.06
CA LYS A 103 -12.18 22.16 -5.48
C LYS A 103 -12.52 21.40 -6.78
N ILE A 104 -11.64 21.44 -7.77
CA ILE A 104 -11.81 20.72 -9.04
C ILE A 104 -11.88 19.21 -8.80
N SER A 105 -10.98 18.66 -7.98
CA SER A 105 -10.98 17.25 -7.59
C SER A 105 -12.25 16.83 -6.85
N ALA A 106 -12.76 17.68 -5.95
CA ALA A 106 -14.01 17.43 -5.22
C ALA A 106 -15.22 17.41 -6.17
N ILE A 107 -15.32 18.38 -7.09
CA ILE A 107 -16.39 18.43 -8.10
C ILE A 107 -16.32 17.19 -9.01
N ALA A 108 -15.14 16.82 -9.48
CA ALA A 108 -14.94 15.63 -10.31
C ALA A 108 -15.36 14.33 -9.58
N MET A 109 -15.06 14.21 -8.28
CA MET A 109 -15.49 13.07 -7.45
C MET A 109 -17.01 13.03 -7.28
N VAL A 110 -17.67 14.16 -7.04
CA VAL A 110 -19.14 14.25 -6.94
C VAL A 110 -19.79 13.86 -8.26
N VAL A 111 -19.30 14.37 -9.39
CA VAL A 111 -19.79 14.03 -10.73
C VAL A 111 -19.62 12.53 -11.00
N ALA A 112 -18.45 11.95 -10.71
CA ALA A 112 -18.21 10.51 -10.87
C ALA A 112 -19.14 9.66 -9.99
N PHE A 113 -19.43 10.11 -8.76
CA PHE A 113 -20.37 9.44 -7.86
C PHE A 113 -21.81 9.51 -8.37
N VAL A 114 -22.25 10.66 -8.91
CA VAL A 114 -23.57 10.80 -9.54
C VAL A 114 -23.70 9.89 -10.77
N PHE A 115 -22.66 9.79 -11.62
CA PHE A 115 -22.65 8.84 -12.73
C PHE A 115 -22.71 7.38 -12.25
N PHE A 116 -22.00 7.03 -11.17
CA PHE A 116 -22.08 5.69 -10.57
C PHE A 116 -23.48 5.37 -10.05
N LEU A 117 -24.14 6.32 -9.35
CA LEU A 117 -25.54 6.16 -8.93
C LEU A 117 -26.49 6.04 -10.13
N GLY A 118 -26.28 6.81 -11.20
CA GLY A 118 -27.03 6.69 -12.45
C GLY A 118 -26.95 5.28 -13.05
N GLY A 119 -25.76 4.67 -13.01
CA GLY A 119 -25.55 3.28 -13.45
C GLY A 119 -26.38 2.24 -12.69
N ILE A 120 -26.76 2.50 -11.43
CA ILE A 120 -27.66 1.61 -10.66
C ILE A 120 -29.04 1.56 -11.34
N ALA A 121 -29.55 2.69 -11.85
CA ALA A 121 -30.80 2.74 -12.60
C ALA A 121 -30.73 1.98 -13.95
N PHE A 122 -29.55 1.86 -14.54
CA PHE A 122 -29.29 1.08 -15.77
C PHE A 122 -29.06 -0.42 -15.52
N LYS A 123 -29.49 -0.96 -14.37
CA LYS A 123 -29.42 -2.39 -13.99
C LYS A 123 -28.00 -2.96 -14.01
N PHE A 124 -27.13 -2.47 -13.14
CA PHE A 124 -25.93 -3.23 -12.78
C PHE A 124 -26.27 -4.66 -12.35
N LYS A 125 -25.50 -5.65 -12.82
CA LYS A 125 -25.58 -7.04 -12.35
C LYS A 125 -25.33 -7.07 -10.85
N TYR A 126 -26.29 -7.54 -10.07
CA TYR A 126 -26.15 -7.62 -8.63
C TYR A 126 -25.43 -8.92 -8.26
N LYS A 127 -24.20 -8.81 -7.74
CA LYS A 127 -23.52 -9.98 -7.17
C LYS A 127 -24.27 -10.38 -5.89
N PRO A 128 -24.75 -11.63 -5.75
CA PRO A 128 -25.33 -12.06 -4.49
C PRO A 128 -24.32 -11.84 -3.35
N PRO A 129 -24.77 -11.49 -2.13
CA PRO A 129 -23.86 -11.26 -1.02
C PRO A 129 -23.00 -12.49 -0.84
N ALA A 130 -21.68 -12.31 -0.95
CA ALA A 130 -20.74 -13.39 -0.70
C ALA A 130 -20.83 -13.82 0.78
N ASP A 131 -20.52 -15.09 1.06
CA ASP A 131 -20.34 -15.57 2.42
C ASP A 131 -19.37 -14.69 3.22
N GLU A 132 -19.54 -14.71 4.54
CA GLU A 132 -18.96 -13.73 5.46
C GLU A 132 -17.49 -13.37 5.19
N SER A 133 -17.22 -12.06 5.23
CA SER A 133 -15.89 -11.46 5.01
C SER A 133 -14.74 -12.29 5.60
N LYS A 134 -13.85 -12.79 4.74
CA LYS A 134 -12.66 -13.54 5.15
C LYS A 134 -11.78 -12.77 6.14
N LEU A 135 -11.76 -11.44 6.08
CA LEU A 135 -11.06 -10.60 7.08
C LEU A 135 -11.75 -10.62 8.46
N ASN A 136 -13.08 -10.67 8.52
CA ASN A 136 -13.80 -10.84 9.78
C ASN A 136 -13.59 -12.26 10.34
N ASN A 137 -13.55 -13.27 9.46
CA ASN A 137 -13.24 -14.64 9.87
C ASN A 137 -11.82 -14.73 10.44
N LEU A 138 -10.82 -14.08 9.83
CA LEU A 138 -9.46 -13.96 10.39
C LEU A 138 -9.48 -13.36 11.81
N LEU A 139 -10.15 -12.23 12.03
CA LEU A 139 -10.23 -11.60 13.36
C LEU A 139 -10.91 -12.52 14.39
N ARG A 140 -11.96 -13.25 13.98
CA ARG A 140 -12.67 -14.20 14.84
C ARG A 140 -11.85 -15.47 15.13
N ILE A 141 -11.05 -15.97 14.19
CA ILE A 141 -10.09 -17.07 14.39
C ILE A 141 -9.02 -16.65 15.39
N LEU A 142 -8.45 -15.44 15.26
CA LEU A 142 -7.49 -14.89 16.23
C LEU A 142 -8.12 -14.77 17.62
N TYR A 143 -9.34 -14.22 17.71
CA TYR A 143 -10.07 -14.12 18.97
C TYR A 143 -10.35 -15.49 19.60
N ALA A 144 -10.81 -16.47 18.82
CA ALA A 144 -11.06 -17.84 19.27
C ALA A 144 -9.78 -18.50 19.80
N ALA A 145 -8.66 -18.40 19.06
CA ALA A 145 -7.36 -18.94 19.49
C ALA A 145 -6.83 -18.28 20.78
N VAL A 146 -6.99 -16.96 20.94
CA VAL A 146 -6.60 -16.23 22.16
C VAL A 146 -7.51 -16.60 23.34
N SER A 147 -8.82 -16.72 23.14
CA SER A 147 -9.77 -17.14 24.17
C SER A 147 -9.48 -18.57 24.64
N LYS A 148 -9.25 -19.48 23.69
CA LYS A 148 -8.88 -20.88 23.91
C LYS A 148 -7.43 -21.10 24.35
N ARG A 149 -6.65 -20.04 24.65
CA ARG A 149 -5.22 -20.14 25.02
C ARG A 149 -4.91 -21.09 26.19
N HIS A 150 -5.90 -21.33 27.05
CA HIS A 150 -5.83 -22.19 28.23
C HIS A 150 -5.91 -23.70 27.90
N LEU A 151 -6.45 -24.07 26.73
CA LEU A 151 -6.51 -25.47 26.28
C LEU A 151 -5.12 -25.97 25.89
N SER A 152 -4.88 -27.28 25.97
CA SER A 152 -3.67 -27.89 25.41
C SER A 152 -3.62 -27.72 23.89
N ASN A 153 -2.43 -27.81 23.30
CA ASN A 153 -2.30 -27.81 21.84
C ASN A 153 -2.85 -29.14 21.30
N SER A 154 -3.71 -29.07 20.28
CA SER A 154 -4.17 -30.22 19.50
C SER A 154 -3.01 -30.92 18.77
N THR A 155 -3.23 -32.18 18.40
CA THR A 155 -2.37 -32.90 17.47
C THR A 155 -2.28 -32.14 16.12
N PRO A 156 -1.09 -32.07 15.49
CA PRO A 156 -0.88 -31.19 14.35
C PRO A 156 -1.62 -31.66 13.10
N SER A 157 -2.64 -30.90 12.69
CA SER A 157 -3.26 -31.03 11.37
C SER A 157 -2.41 -30.33 10.30
N GLY A 158 -1.68 -31.11 9.49
CA GLY A 158 -0.99 -30.62 8.30
C GLY A 158 0.28 -29.78 8.53
N ASN A 159 0.84 -29.26 7.44
CA ASN A 159 2.16 -28.64 7.35
C ASN A 159 2.43 -27.61 8.47
N VAL A 160 3.26 -28.03 9.42
CA VAL A 160 3.43 -27.37 10.72
C VAL A 160 4.29 -26.11 10.58
N ILE A 161 3.68 -24.93 10.73
CA ILE A 161 4.40 -23.68 11.02
C ILE A 161 4.61 -23.63 12.54
N PRO A 162 5.80 -24.00 13.09
CA PRO A 162 5.90 -24.33 14.51
C PRO A 162 5.69 -23.12 15.43
N ARG A 163 6.02 -21.92 14.92
CA ARG A 163 5.85 -20.63 15.62
C ARG A 163 4.38 -20.20 15.80
N LEU A 164 3.44 -20.81 15.07
CA LEU A 164 2.02 -20.43 15.06
C LEU A 164 1.07 -21.54 15.57
N ARG A 165 1.60 -22.55 16.27
CA ARG A 165 0.82 -23.64 16.88
C ARG A 165 -0.29 -23.19 17.84
N TRP A 166 -0.19 -21.99 18.40
CA TRP A 166 -1.24 -21.45 19.27
C TRP A 166 -2.55 -21.15 18.51
N LEU A 167 -2.51 -21.00 17.17
CA LEU A 167 -3.70 -20.83 16.35
C LEU A 167 -4.52 -22.12 16.21
N ASP A 168 -3.90 -23.31 16.32
CA ASP A 168 -4.60 -24.60 16.30
C ASP A 168 -5.67 -24.72 17.40
N LYS A 169 -5.57 -23.90 18.45
CA LYS A 169 -6.57 -23.81 19.51
C LYS A 169 -7.94 -23.33 19.01
N ALA A 170 -8.02 -22.59 17.90
CA ALA A 170 -9.29 -22.18 17.31
C ALA A 170 -10.09 -23.37 16.71
N SER A 171 -9.42 -24.46 16.34
CA SER A 171 -10.05 -25.70 15.85
C SER A 171 -10.17 -26.79 16.92
N VAL A 172 -9.85 -26.50 18.19
CA VAL A 172 -10.09 -27.42 19.31
C VAL A 172 -11.54 -27.30 19.76
N GLU A 173 -12.26 -28.41 19.82
CA GLU A 173 -13.61 -28.49 20.38
C GLU A 173 -13.57 -28.38 21.92
N GLU A 174 -14.37 -27.48 22.49
CA GLU A 174 -14.56 -27.40 23.95
C GLU A 174 -15.64 -28.37 24.43
N PRO A 175 -15.60 -28.86 25.68
CA PRO A 175 -16.62 -29.75 26.22
C PRO A 175 -17.99 -29.09 26.43
N SER A 176 -18.05 -27.76 26.42
CA SER A 176 -19.30 -26.98 26.39
C SER A 176 -19.05 -25.59 25.78
N PRO A 177 -20.01 -24.98 25.05
CA PRO A 177 -21.33 -25.51 24.62
C PRO A 177 -21.22 -26.58 23.53
N SER A 178 -22.34 -27.02 22.94
CA SER A 178 -22.34 -28.06 21.89
C SER A 178 -21.53 -27.64 20.65
N ARG A 179 -21.08 -28.62 19.85
CA ARG A 179 -20.31 -28.37 18.60
C ARG A 179 -21.02 -27.40 17.66
N GLU A 180 -22.32 -27.61 17.45
CA GLU A 180 -23.17 -26.79 16.59
C GLU A 180 -23.27 -25.36 17.10
N GLU A 181 -23.42 -25.18 18.42
CA GLU A 181 -23.42 -23.87 19.04
C GLU A 181 -22.03 -23.20 18.97
N GLN A 182 -20.94 -23.93 19.19
CA GLN A 182 -19.58 -23.42 19.02
C GLN A 182 -19.27 -22.95 17.60
N VAL A 183 -19.78 -23.65 16.57
CA VAL A 183 -19.69 -23.20 15.17
C VAL A 183 -20.55 -21.96 14.94
N ARG A 184 -21.80 -21.96 15.41
CA ARG A 184 -22.74 -20.83 15.28
C ARG A 184 -22.22 -19.53 15.93
N ILE A 185 -21.61 -19.62 17.11
CA ILE A 185 -20.98 -18.48 17.79
C ILE A 185 -19.54 -18.19 17.31
N LYS A 186 -19.05 -18.93 16.31
CA LYS A 186 -17.70 -18.80 15.71
C LYS A 186 -16.55 -18.94 16.70
N ARG A 187 -16.73 -19.83 17.66
CA ARG A 187 -15.72 -20.25 18.64
C ARG A 187 -14.98 -21.52 18.21
N LEU A 188 -15.54 -22.31 17.29
CA LEU A 188 -14.89 -23.43 16.61
C LEU A 188 -14.73 -23.14 15.12
N TRP A 189 -13.55 -23.41 14.56
CA TRP A 189 -13.16 -23.16 13.17
C TRP A 189 -12.56 -24.41 12.51
N SER A 190 -12.63 -24.50 11.18
CA SER A 190 -12.03 -25.62 10.46
C SER A 190 -10.49 -25.54 10.48
N PRO A 191 -9.75 -26.66 10.53
CA PRO A 191 -8.29 -26.65 10.45
C PRO A 191 -7.75 -25.93 9.21
N GLU A 192 -8.49 -25.96 8.11
CA GLU A 192 -8.19 -25.29 6.84
C GLU A 192 -8.23 -23.77 6.99
N ASP A 193 -9.28 -23.21 7.61
CA ASP A 193 -9.41 -21.77 7.90
C ASP A 193 -8.27 -21.28 8.80
N VAL A 194 -7.96 -22.08 9.83
CA VAL A 194 -6.84 -21.82 10.74
C VAL A 194 -5.51 -21.83 9.98
N GLN A 195 -5.34 -22.73 9.00
CA GLN A 195 -4.16 -22.78 8.15
C GLN A 195 -4.07 -21.59 7.19
N GLU A 196 -5.18 -21.09 6.62
CA GLU A 196 -5.17 -19.84 5.83
C GLU A 196 -4.63 -18.67 6.67
N VAL A 197 -5.09 -18.52 7.92
CA VAL A 197 -4.65 -17.47 8.85
C VAL A 197 -3.18 -17.66 9.26
N LYS A 198 -2.73 -18.90 9.51
CA LYS A 198 -1.31 -19.19 9.79
C LYS A 198 -0.40 -18.81 8.63
N ILE A 199 -0.79 -19.13 7.40
CA ILE A 199 -0.04 -18.78 6.19
C ILE A 199 0.10 -17.25 6.09
N LEU A 200 -1.00 -16.51 6.26
CA LEU A 200 -0.98 -15.05 6.22
C LEU A 200 -0.13 -14.43 7.34
N LEU A 201 -0.25 -14.89 8.59
CA LEU A 201 0.62 -14.43 9.69
C LEU A 201 2.09 -14.80 9.49
N SER A 202 2.40 -15.88 8.77
CA SER A 202 3.79 -16.25 8.47
C SER A 202 4.51 -15.25 7.56
N MET A 203 3.78 -14.35 6.89
CA MET A 203 4.32 -13.24 6.10
C MET A 203 4.70 -12.01 6.95
N VAL A 204 4.20 -11.88 8.19
CA VAL A 204 4.49 -10.72 9.05
C VAL A 204 6.00 -10.49 9.28
N PRO A 205 6.83 -11.53 9.58
CA PRO A 205 8.27 -11.35 9.71
C PRO A 205 8.94 -10.89 8.40
N LEU A 206 8.43 -11.31 7.24
CA LEU A 206 8.94 -10.83 5.94
C LEU A 206 8.64 -9.33 5.79
N TRP A 207 7.41 -8.90 6.10
CA TRP A 207 7.02 -7.49 6.06
C TRP A 207 7.90 -6.60 6.95
N THR A 208 8.31 -7.07 8.14
CA THR A 208 9.22 -6.29 8.99
C THR A 208 10.59 -6.01 8.36
N THR A 209 11.05 -6.82 7.39
CA THR A 209 12.32 -6.55 6.68
C THR A 209 12.24 -5.33 5.76
N PHE A 210 11.03 -4.94 5.32
CA PHE A 210 10.82 -3.81 4.42
C PHE A 210 10.71 -2.45 5.12
N LEU A 211 10.77 -2.39 6.45
CA LEU A 211 10.66 -1.13 7.20
C LEU A 211 11.69 -0.08 6.76
N ALA A 212 12.95 -0.47 6.54
CA ALA A 212 13.99 0.44 6.06
C ALA A 212 13.71 0.98 4.64
N TYR A 213 13.20 0.13 3.75
CA TYR A 213 12.76 0.54 2.42
C TYR A 213 11.56 1.50 2.48
N SER A 214 10.60 1.21 3.36
CA SER A 214 9.38 2.00 3.55
C SER A 214 9.68 3.40 4.09
N LEU A 215 10.62 3.50 5.03
CA LEU A 215 11.14 4.77 5.56
C LEU A 215 11.79 5.60 4.44
N LEU A 216 12.55 4.97 3.55
CA LEU A 216 13.18 5.64 2.42
C LEU A 216 12.16 6.04 1.35
N GLN A 217 11.15 5.22 1.12
CA GLN A 217 10.04 5.54 0.23
C GLN A 217 9.25 6.76 0.74
N ALA A 218 8.97 6.85 2.05
CA ALA A 218 8.38 8.05 2.65
C ALA A 218 9.27 9.28 2.45
N THR A 219 10.55 9.16 2.84
CA THR A 219 11.60 10.18 2.68
C THR A 219 11.67 10.71 1.24
N GLY A 220 11.61 9.83 0.24
CA GLY A 220 11.62 10.20 -1.19
C GLY A 220 10.31 10.78 -1.71
N ASN A 221 9.18 10.56 -1.03
CA ASN A 221 7.89 11.20 -1.35
C ASN A 221 7.62 12.48 -0.54
N THR A 222 8.52 12.88 0.38
CA THR A 222 8.46 14.13 1.15
C THR A 222 9.64 15.05 0.86
N PHE A 223 10.85 14.72 1.31
CA PHE A 223 12.02 15.60 1.23
C PHE A 223 12.45 15.91 -0.21
N PHE A 224 12.29 14.96 -1.14
CA PHE A 224 12.60 15.24 -2.57
C PHE A 224 11.62 16.24 -3.19
N TYR A 225 10.42 16.39 -2.62
CA TYR A 225 9.44 17.38 -3.05
C TYR A 225 9.77 18.75 -2.44
N GLU A 226 10.11 18.79 -1.15
CA GLU A 226 10.60 20.00 -0.47
C GLU A 226 11.87 20.56 -1.14
N GLN A 227 12.80 19.70 -1.58
CA GLN A 227 14.01 20.13 -2.31
C GLN A 227 13.71 20.98 -3.55
N VAL A 228 12.59 20.74 -4.25
CA VAL A 228 12.20 21.52 -5.44
C VAL A 228 11.96 23.00 -5.10
N GLY A 229 11.46 23.31 -3.90
CA GLY A 229 11.25 24.69 -3.43
C GLY A 229 12.53 25.50 -3.24
N TYR A 230 13.71 24.85 -3.21
CA TYR A 230 15.01 25.48 -2.99
C TYR A 230 15.96 25.34 -4.20
N MET A 231 15.40 25.23 -5.41
CA MET A 231 16.11 24.98 -6.67
C MET A 231 15.55 25.84 -7.80
N ASP A 232 16.35 26.07 -8.85
CA ASP A 232 15.89 26.82 -10.03
C ASP A 232 15.00 25.93 -10.90
N SER A 233 13.72 26.26 -10.97
CA SER A 233 12.71 25.56 -11.75
C SER A 233 12.62 26.03 -13.21
N ARG A 234 13.42 26.99 -13.68
CA ARG A 234 13.37 27.47 -15.08
C ARG A 234 13.95 26.47 -16.07
N LEU A 235 13.31 26.36 -17.25
CA LEU A 235 13.86 25.62 -18.40
C LEU A 235 13.74 26.47 -19.68
N GLY A 236 14.81 27.21 -20.00
CA GLY A 236 14.87 28.03 -21.21
C GLY A 236 13.79 29.13 -21.22
N ARG A 237 12.76 28.96 -22.07
CA ARG A 237 11.59 29.87 -22.13
C ARG A 237 10.44 29.46 -21.20
N ILE A 238 10.51 28.30 -20.56
CA ILE A 238 9.49 27.85 -19.59
C ILE A 238 9.82 28.47 -18.23
N SER A 239 8.92 29.33 -17.74
CA SER A 239 9.13 30.14 -16.54
C SER A 239 9.27 29.30 -15.27
N GLU A 240 8.48 28.23 -15.14
CA GLU A 240 8.56 27.30 -14.02
C GLU A 240 8.24 25.88 -14.52
N VAL A 241 9.12 24.93 -14.24
CA VAL A 241 8.94 23.49 -14.52
C VAL A 241 8.17 22.88 -13.35
N PRO A 242 6.94 22.38 -13.55
CA PRO A 242 6.17 21.81 -12.46
C PRO A 242 6.83 20.54 -11.92
N ILE A 243 6.90 20.41 -10.60
CA ILE A 243 7.34 19.19 -9.89
C ILE A 243 6.67 17.92 -10.42
N VAL A 244 5.42 18.04 -10.89
CA VAL A 244 4.63 16.98 -11.50
C VAL A 244 5.39 16.25 -12.62
N ILE A 245 6.29 16.91 -13.35
CA ILE A 245 7.13 16.26 -14.39
C ILE A 245 8.08 15.23 -13.77
N LEU A 246 8.71 15.53 -12.64
CA LEU A 246 9.55 14.57 -11.90
C LEU A 246 8.71 13.43 -11.32
N VAL A 247 7.47 13.71 -10.89
CA VAL A 247 6.53 12.68 -10.41
C VAL A 247 6.09 11.74 -11.54
N ILE A 248 5.77 12.27 -12.73
CA ILE A 248 5.47 11.50 -13.95
C ILE A 248 6.67 10.64 -14.36
N PHE A 249 7.90 11.10 -14.12
CA PHE A 249 9.16 10.41 -14.45
C PHE A 249 9.59 9.35 -13.41
N LYS A 250 9.20 9.49 -12.14
CA LYS A 250 9.37 8.47 -11.06
C LYS A 250 8.30 7.38 -11.12
N SER A 251 7.03 7.78 -11.28
CA SER A 251 6.08 6.97 -12.05
C SER A 251 6.69 6.71 -13.43
N SER A 252 6.21 5.75 -14.22
CA SER A 252 6.81 5.46 -15.55
C SER A 252 8.18 4.80 -15.48
N THR A 253 9.20 5.33 -14.79
CA THR A 253 10.38 4.53 -14.41
C THR A 253 9.95 3.29 -13.62
N LYS A 254 9.09 3.45 -12.59
CA LYS A 254 8.47 2.33 -11.87
C LYS A 254 7.83 1.30 -12.80
N PHE A 255 7.07 1.76 -13.80
CA PHE A 255 6.30 0.88 -14.68
C PHE A 255 7.12 0.25 -15.80
N ILE A 256 8.15 0.94 -16.30
CA ILE A 256 9.10 0.39 -17.26
C ILE A 256 9.87 -0.73 -16.56
N VAL A 257 10.35 -0.51 -15.33
CA VAL A 257 11.03 -1.56 -14.54
C VAL A 257 10.08 -2.73 -14.23
N SER A 258 8.85 -2.44 -13.78
CA SER A 258 7.77 -3.43 -13.62
C SER A 258 7.62 -4.31 -14.86
N ARG A 259 7.38 -3.69 -16.03
CA ARG A 259 7.17 -4.40 -17.30
C ARG A 259 8.40 -5.10 -17.84
N LEU A 260 9.60 -4.59 -17.57
CA LEU A 260 10.83 -5.30 -17.90
C LEU A 260 10.97 -6.56 -17.04
N CYS A 261 10.67 -6.52 -15.75
CA CYS A 261 10.62 -7.73 -14.92
C CYS A 261 9.56 -8.72 -15.41
N ASP A 262 8.31 -8.25 -15.61
CA ASP A 262 7.19 -9.08 -16.09
C ASP A 262 7.49 -9.74 -17.45
N SER A 263 8.25 -9.08 -18.33
CA SER A 263 8.61 -9.62 -19.65
C SER A 263 9.86 -10.51 -19.63
N LEU A 264 10.87 -10.18 -18.82
CA LEU A 264 12.13 -10.93 -18.77
C LEU A 264 11.95 -12.23 -17.99
N PHE A 265 11.20 -12.20 -16.88
CA PHE A 265 11.15 -13.34 -15.96
C PHE A 265 10.53 -14.61 -16.58
N PRO A 266 9.40 -14.56 -17.32
CA PRO A 266 8.88 -15.72 -18.03
C PRO A 266 9.81 -16.20 -19.14
N SER A 267 10.52 -15.28 -19.81
CA SER A 267 11.47 -15.60 -20.88
C SER A 267 12.71 -16.38 -20.38
N TYR A 268 13.09 -16.22 -19.10
CA TYR A 268 14.23 -16.94 -18.51
C TYR A 268 13.82 -18.15 -17.64
N TRP A 269 12.61 -18.14 -17.06
CA TRP A 269 12.20 -19.11 -16.03
C TRP A 269 10.89 -19.87 -16.32
N SER A 270 10.34 -19.77 -17.53
CA SER A 270 9.08 -20.43 -17.89
C SER A 270 7.91 -19.97 -17.00
N GLN A 271 6.80 -20.72 -17.00
CA GLN A 271 5.49 -20.35 -16.46
C GLN A 271 5.43 -20.15 -14.93
N LYS A 272 6.53 -20.39 -14.19
CA LYS A 272 6.62 -20.17 -12.74
C LYS A 272 8.00 -19.66 -12.32
N VAL A 273 8.08 -18.37 -12.04
CA VAL A 273 9.29 -17.71 -11.53
C VAL A 273 9.69 -18.29 -10.16
N PRO A 274 10.95 -18.74 -9.96
CA PRO A 274 11.39 -19.28 -8.68
C PRO A 274 11.32 -18.23 -7.56
N ARG A 275 10.85 -18.62 -6.37
CA ARG A 275 10.78 -17.73 -5.19
C ARG A 275 12.11 -17.03 -4.87
N GLN A 276 13.23 -17.69 -5.12
CA GLN A 276 14.57 -17.10 -4.93
C GLN A 276 14.78 -15.86 -5.82
N VAL A 277 14.38 -15.93 -7.10
CA VAL A 277 14.45 -14.80 -8.04
C VAL A 277 13.60 -13.63 -7.56
N LEU A 278 12.39 -13.89 -7.06
CA LEU A 278 11.51 -12.85 -6.51
C LEU A 278 12.11 -12.17 -5.28
N LEU A 279 12.70 -12.95 -4.36
CA LEU A 279 13.40 -12.41 -3.20
C LEU A 279 14.67 -11.63 -3.60
N THR A 280 15.39 -12.07 -4.63
CA THR A 280 16.53 -11.34 -5.20
C THR A 280 16.10 -10.04 -5.89
N ARG A 281 14.98 -10.00 -6.62
CA ARG A 281 14.38 -8.78 -7.19
C ARG A 281 14.12 -7.75 -6.10
N ILE A 282 13.44 -8.16 -5.03
CA ILE A 282 13.13 -7.29 -3.88
C ILE A 282 14.43 -6.85 -3.19
N GLY A 283 15.35 -7.78 -2.92
CA GLY A 283 16.64 -7.48 -2.29
C GLY A 283 17.51 -6.50 -3.08
N ALA A 284 17.51 -6.60 -4.42
CA ALA A 284 18.19 -5.67 -5.30
C ALA A 284 17.57 -4.26 -5.22
N GLY A 285 16.23 -4.15 -5.20
CA GLY A 285 15.55 -2.88 -4.96
C GLY A 285 15.85 -2.28 -3.58
N MET A 286 15.91 -3.11 -2.54
CA MET A 286 16.32 -2.67 -1.19
C MET A 286 17.78 -2.20 -1.15
N ALA A 287 18.70 -2.86 -1.86
CA ALA A 287 20.10 -2.43 -1.96
C ALA A 287 20.22 -1.11 -2.74
N LEU A 288 19.45 -0.95 -3.82
CA LEU A 288 19.40 0.29 -4.60
C LEU A 288 18.87 1.49 -3.79
N SER A 289 18.04 1.23 -2.77
CA SER A 289 17.57 2.26 -1.85
C SER A 289 18.76 2.98 -1.15
N SER A 290 19.79 2.25 -0.73
CA SER A 290 21.03 2.83 -0.17
C SER A 290 21.76 3.72 -1.19
N VAL A 291 21.79 3.32 -2.47
CA VAL A 291 22.38 4.12 -3.56
C VAL A 291 21.55 5.40 -3.78
N CYS A 292 20.22 5.33 -3.72
CA CYS A 292 19.33 6.48 -3.81
C CYS A 292 19.61 7.51 -2.71
N CYS A 293 19.81 7.06 -1.46
CA CYS A 293 20.23 7.94 -0.36
C CYS A 293 21.60 8.60 -0.59
N ILE A 294 22.59 7.84 -1.06
CA ILE A 294 23.93 8.39 -1.37
C ILE A 294 23.83 9.46 -2.47
N VAL A 295 23.05 9.21 -3.53
CA VAL A 295 22.83 10.16 -4.62
C VAL A 295 22.12 11.42 -4.13
N ALA A 296 21.02 11.29 -3.39
CA ALA A 296 20.29 12.42 -2.83
C ALA A 296 21.16 13.28 -1.88
N TRP A 297 21.97 12.64 -1.03
CA TRP A 297 22.95 13.33 -0.18
C TRP A 297 24.02 14.08 -0.98
N ARG A 298 24.52 13.49 -2.08
CA ARG A 298 25.50 14.15 -2.96
C ARG A 298 24.90 15.36 -3.67
N VAL A 299 23.67 15.26 -4.18
CA VAL A 299 22.94 16.37 -4.80
C VAL A 299 22.69 17.49 -3.79
N GLU A 300 22.21 17.16 -2.59
CA GLU A 300 21.96 18.15 -1.53
C GLU A 300 23.25 18.84 -1.06
N LYS A 301 24.33 18.09 -0.87
CA LYS A 301 25.64 18.65 -0.51
C LYS A 301 26.17 19.61 -1.59
N TYR A 302 25.95 19.28 -2.87
CA TYR A 302 26.31 20.15 -3.99
C TYR A 302 25.44 21.42 -4.04
N ARG A 303 24.12 21.28 -3.86
CA ARG A 303 23.16 22.38 -3.77
C ARG A 303 23.52 23.36 -2.67
N LEU A 304 23.73 22.86 -1.45
CA LEU A 304 24.13 23.67 -0.29
C LEU A 304 25.48 24.36 -0.52
N HIS A 305 26.46 23.68 -1.11
CA HIS A 305 27.75 24.30 -1.41
C HIS A 305 27.62 25.44 -2.43
N LYS A 306 26.80 25.28 -3.49
CA LYS A 306 26.53 26.33 -4.47
C LYS A 306 25.75 27.50 -3.90
N TYR A 307 24.73 27.23 -3.09
CA TYR A 307 23.93 28.27 -2.43
C TYR A 307 24.77 29.07 -1.41
N VAL A 308 25.43 28.40 -0.46
CA VAL A 308 26.14 29.09 0.64
C VAL A 308 27.38 29.87 0.17
N ASN A 309 28.09 29.41 -0.86
CA ASN A 309 29.36 30.03 -1.26
C ASN A 309 29.24 30.98 -2.46
N LEU A 310 28.17 30.88 -3.26
CA LEU A 310 28.00 31.64 -4.51
C LEU A 310 26.62 32.30 -4.65
N ASP A 311 25.68 32.05 -3.73
CA ASP A 311 24.27 32.46 -3.81
C ASP A 311 23.57 32.01 -5.12
N VAL A 312 23.96 30.84 -5.63
CA VAL A 312 23.43 30.26 -6.88
C VAL A 312 22.51 29.08 -6.58
N LEU A 313 21.24 29.20 -7.01
CA LEU A 313 20.31 28.08 -7.09
C LEU A 313 20.73 27.13 -8.24
N ILE A 314 20.78 25.83 -7.96
CA ILE A 314 21.02 24.81 -9.00
C ILE A 314 19.70 24.39 -9.63
N SER A 315 19.72 23.98 -10.90
CA SER A 315 18.50 23.57 -11.62
C SER A 315 17.83 22.32 -11.02
N VAL A 316 16.49 22.32 -10.96
CA VAL A 316 15.65 21.23 -10.48
C VAL A 316 15.94 19.87 -11.14
N PHE A 317 16.48 19.86 -12.36
CA PHE A 317 16.85 18.62 -13.07
C PHE A 317 17.98 17.83 -12.41
N TRP A 318 18.74 18.41 -11.47
CA TRP A 318 19.68 17.68 -10.62
C TRP A 318 18.99 16.61 -9.74
N LEU A 319 17.66 16.67 -9.58
CA LEU A 319 16.87 15.64 -8.89
C LEU A 319 16.51 14.42 -9.78
N ILE A 320 16.73 14.48 -11.11
CA ILE A 320 16.43 13.34 -12.01
C ILE A 320 17.04 12.01 -11.52
N PRO A 321 18.31 11.92 -11.09
CA PRO A 321 18.91 10.65 -10.68
C PRO A 321 18.23 10.01 -9.46
N GLN A 322 17.85 10.81 -8.46
CA GLN A 322 17.18 10.32 -7.26
C GLN A 322 15.71 9.98 -7.51
N PHE A 323 14.98 10.72 -8.36
CA PHE A 323 13.62 10.34 -8.80
C PHE A 323 13.63 9.07 -9.68
N PHE A 324 14.65 8.89 -10.53
CA PHE A 324 14.87 7.65 -11.28
C PHE A 324 15.10 6.46 -10.34
N LEU A 325 16.06 6.56 -9.41
CA LEU A 325 16.38 5.47 -8.49
C LEU A 325 15.20 5.11 -7.59
N LEU A 326 14.46 6.10 -7.08
CA LEU A 326 13.22 5.95 -6.31
C LEU A 326 12.14 5.21 -7.12
N GLY A 327 11.95 5.57 -8.39
CA GLY A 327 11.03 4.86 -9.30
C GLY A 327 11.49 3.43 -9.60
N PHE A 328 12.79 3.24 -9.84
CA PHE A 328 13.38 1.95 -10.20
C PHE A 328 13.22 0.95 -9.05
N MET A 329 13.57 1.33 -7.83
CA MET A 329 13.40 0.45 -6.67
C MET A 329 11.92 0.16 -6.38
N GLU A 330 11.00 1.11 -6.60
CA GLU A 330 9.55 0.86 -6.46
C GLU A 330 9.03 -0.19 -7.46
N GLY A 331 9.59 -0.25 -8.68
CA GLY A 331 9.23 -1.28 -9.68
C GLY A 331 9.82 -2.67 -9.39
N LEU A 332 10.91 -2.73 -8.61
CA LEU A 332 11.47 -3.98 -8.12
C LEU A 332 10.74 -4.48 -6.86
N VAL A 333 10.50 -3.62 -5.88
CA VAL A 333 10.02 -4.01 -4.56
C VAL A 333 8.51 -4.18 -4.51
N CYS A 334 7.70 -3.22 -4.99
CA CYS A 334 6.25 -3.28 -4.81
C CYS A 334 5.63 -4.50 -5.50
N ASP A 335 5.91 -4.68 -6.80
CA ASP A 335 5.36 -5.79 -7.57
C ASP A 335 5.95 -7.14 -7.11
N GLY A 336 7.24 -7.17 -6.73
CA GLY A 336 7.85 -8.35 -6.14
C GLY A 336 7.19 -8.76 -4.81
N MET A 337 6.78 -7.80 -3.97
CA MET A 337 6.01 -8.08 -2.75
C MET A 337 4.62 -8.65 -3.08
N GLU A 338 3.93 -8.12 -4.09
CA GLU A 338 2.64 -8.66 -4.55
C GLU A 338 2.77 -10.09 -5.11
N GLU A 339 3.78 -10.36 -5.93
CA GLU A 339 4.08 -11.69 -6.47
C GLU A 339 4.42 -12.71 -5.37
N VAL A 340 5.27 -12.32 -4.41
CA VAL A 340 5.60 -13.15 -3.25
C VAL A 340 4.35 -13.42 -2.40
N PHE A 341 3.49 -12.42 -2.17
CA PHE A 341 2.23 -12.61 -1.46
C PHE A 341 1.33 -13.61 -2.19
N ASN A 342 1.09 -13.39 -3.48
CA ASN A 342 0.23 -14.24 -4.31
C ASN A 342 0.72 -15.69 -4.43
N GLY A 343 2.03 -15.90 -4.37
CA GLY A 343 2.66 -17.22 -4.33
C GLY A 343 2.57 -17.95 -2.98
N HIS A 344 2.30 -17.23 -1.87
CA HIS A 344 2.18 -17.83 -0.54
C HIS A 344 0.75 -18.01 -0.07
N VAL A 345 -0.15 -17.06 -0.34
CA VAL A 345 -1.53 -17.12 0.15
C VAL A 345 -2.45 -17.97 -0.74
N PRO A 346 -3.49 -18.61 -0.18
CA PRO A 346 -4.51 -19.29 -0.98
C PRO A 346 -5.26 -18.29 -1.88
N GLU A 347 -5.77 -18.80 -3.00
CA GLU A 347 -6.40 -18.01 -4.06
C GLU A 347 -7.45 -16.98 -3.57
N PRO A 348 -8.39 -17.31 -2.66
CA PRO A 348 -9.40 -16.34 -2.19
C PRO A 348 -8.82 -15.13 -1.43
N LEU A 349 -7.58 -15.23 -0.94
CA LEU A 349 -6.90 -14.15 -0.22
C LEU A 349 -6.00 -13.29 -1.13
N ARG A 350 -5.65 -13.74 -2.34
CA ARG A 350 -4.81 -13.01 -3.30
C ARG A 350 -5.33 -11.61 -3.61
N LYS A 351 -6.66 -11.44 -3.67
CA LYS A 351 -7.30 -10.13 -3.90
C LYS A 351 -6.98 -9.05 -2.85
N TYR A 352 -6.49 -9.44 -1.67
CA TYR A 352 -6.06 -8.51 -0.62
C TYR A 352 -4.55 -8.20 -0.67
N GLY A 353 -3.78 -8.80 -1.59
CA GLY A 353 -2.32 -8.66 -1.68
C GLY A 353 -1.80 -7.22 -1.79
N PRO A 354 -2.38 -6.37 -2.67
CA PRO A 354 -2.01 -4.96 -2.73
C PRO A 354 -2.26 -4.24 -1.40
N VAL A 355 -3.36 -4.55 -0.71
CA VAL A 355 -3.74 -3.89 0.57
C VAL A 355 -2.84 -4.33 1.72
N PHE A 356 -2.47 -5.62 1.80
CA PHE A 356 -1.46 -6.08 2.77
C PHE A 356 -0.06 -5.52 2.46
N THR A 357 0.27 -5.33 1.19
CA THR A 357 1.52 -4.68 0.74
C THR A 357 1.54 -3.20 1.14
N GLU A 358 0.48 -2.44 0.85
CA GLU A 358 0.33 -1.04 1.27
C GLU A 358 0.31 -0.91 2.80
N PHE A 359 -0.35 -1.82 3.53
CA PHE A 359 -0.31 -1.84 5.00
C PHE A 359 1.11 -2.07 5.55
N ALA A 360 1.83 -3.06 5.00
CA ALA A 360 3.21 -3.35 5.39
C ALA A 360 4.15 -2.16 5.17
N LEU A 361 4.02 -1.48 4.02
CA LEU A 361 4.79 -0.26 3.73
C LEU A 361 4.34 0.91 4.60
N GLY A 362 3.03 1.06 4.84
CA GLY A 362 2.43 2.11 5.67
C GLY A 362 2.95 2.17 7.10
N ILE A 363 3.33 1.04 7.69
CA ILE A 363 3.95 0.99 9.03
C ILE A 363 5.27 1.78 9.05
N GLY A 364 6.12 1.60 8.04
CA GLY A 364 7.39 2.34 7.94
C GLY A 364 7.20 3.79 7.50
N ILE A 365 6.19 4.08 6.66
CA ILE A 365 5.85 5.45 6.28
C ILE A 365 5.38 6.26 7.50
N SER A 366 4.60 5.65 8.41
CA SER A 366 4.12 6.28 9.65
C SER A 366 5.21 6.54 10.70
N SER A 367 6.47 6.24 10.38
CA SER A 367 7.65 6.47 11.23
C SER A 367 8.49 7.67 10.80
N VAL A 368 8.09 8.38 9.73
CA VAL A 368 8.64 9.65 9.23
C VAL A 368 7.69 10.78 9.59
#